data_AF-A0A7K4H4L0-F1
#
_entry.id   AF-A0A7K4H4L0-F1
#
_cell.length_a   1.000
_cell.length_b   1.000
_cell.length_c   1.000
_cell.angle_alpha   90.00
_cell.angle_beta   90.00
_cell.angle_gamma   90.00
#
_symmetry.space_group_name_H-M   'P 1'
#
loop_
_entity.id
_entity.type
_entity.pdbx_description
1 polymer ?
#
loop_
_entity_poly.entity_id
_entity_poly.type
_entity_poly.pdbx_seq_one_letter_code
_entity_poly.pdbx_strand_id
1 'polypeptide(L)'
;MSEEEKFESIIQEIKDIYLFLTQQEPTPDDEIEAREKLLNKIQSLRAVNSPKVGDNVSLFEETLIKLEKWDTLELWFIESELPEYIKKIINITEELPENQLKYEYQESLTTKLREDLDTASVDIDQIVDKVSDKFKGEIEDLKHEIDGLKLELEKKDETLKQ
;
A
#
# COMPACT_ATOMS: atom_id res chain seq x y z
N MET A 1 -24.01 3.07 -22.79
CA MET A 1 -23.24 3.70 -21.70
C MET A 1 -23.14 5.18 -21.99
N SER A 2 -23.65 6.00 -21.07
CA SER A 2 -23.46 7.45 -21.07
C SER A 2 -22.00 7.80 -20.75
N GLU A 3 -21.59 9.03 -21.07
CA GLU A 3 -20.24 9.52 -20.70
C GLU A 3 -20.04 9.53 -19.17
N GLU A 4 -21.11 9.72 -18.41
CA GLU A 4 -21.11 9.72 -16.94
C GLU A 4 -20.94 8.30 -16.38
N GLU A 5 -21.64 7.31 -16.94
CA GLU A 5 -21.45 5.88 -16.60
C GLU A 5 -20.02 5.42 -16.93
N LYS A 6 -19.42 5.90 -18.03
CA LYS A 6 -18.02 5.62 -18.37
C LYS A 6 -17.07 6.24 -17.35
N PHE A 7 -17.33 7.48 -16.94
CA PHE A 7 -16.52 8.17 -15.94
C PHE A 7 -16.52 7.38 -14.61
N GLU A 8 -17.70 7.03 -14.10
CA GLU A 8 -17.85 6.27 -12.86
C GLU A 8 -17.22 4.88 -12.95
N SER A 9 -17.39 4.19 -14.07
CA SER A 9 -16.76 2.88 -14.29
C SER A 9 -15.23 2.96 -14.22
N ILE A 10 -14.62 3.96 -14.84
CA ILE A 10 -13.16 4.11 -14.82
C ILE A 10 -12.69 4.52 -13.42
N ILE A 11 -13.42 5.38 -12.71
CA ILE A 11 -13.11 5.74 -11.31
C ILE A 11 -13.17 4.51 -10.41
N GLN A 12 -14.16 3.63 -10.60
CA GLN A 12 -14.25 2.39 -9.82
C GLN A 12 -13.05 1.47 -10.07
N GLU A 13 -12.62 1.32 -11.33
CA GLU A 13 -11.42 0.54 -11.65
C GLU A 13 -10.15 1.13 -11.03
N ILE A 14 -10.02 2.46 -10.98
CA ILE A 14 -8.92 3.14 -10.28
C ILE A 14 -9.00 2.88 -8.77
N LYS A 15 -10.20 2.90 -8.19
CA LYS A 15 -10.43 2.60 -6.77
C LYS A 15 -10.02 1.16 -6.45
N ASP A 16 -10.34 0.21 -7.31
CA ASP A 16 -9.98 -1.19 -7.12
C ASP A 16 -8.45 -1.37 -7.14
N ILE A 17 -7.75 -0.71 -8.07
CA ILE A 17 -6.29 -0.71 -8.13
C ILE A 17 -5.68 -0.04 -6.89
N TYR A 18 -6.23 1.09 -6.47
CA TYR A 18 -5.80 1.79 -5.25
C TYR A 18 -5.93 0.89 -4.01
N LEU A 19 -7.05 0.20 -3.86
CA LEU A 19 -7.25 -0.74 -2.74
C LEU A 19 -6.28 -1.92 -2.81
N PHE A 20 -6.05 -2.46 -4.00
CA PHE A 20 -5.05 -3.52 -4.20
C PHE A 20 -3.65 -3.07 -3.75
N LEU A 21 -3.20 -1.90 -4.20
CA LEU A 21 -1.87 -1.38 -3.87
C LEU A 21 -1.70 -0.95 -2.39
N THR A 22 -2.80 -0.68 -1.68
CA THR A 22 -2.74 -0.13 -0.31
C THR A 22 -3.10 -1.13 0.78
N GLN A 23 -3.95 -2.11 0.48
CA GLN A 23 -4.49 -3.06 1.46
C GLN A 23 -3.96 -4.48 1.28
N GLN A 24 -3.36 -4.77 0.14
CA GLN A 24 -2.70 -6.04 -0.12
C GLN A 24 -1.18 -5.86 -0.05
N GLU A 25 -0.45 -6.96 -0.14
CA GLU A 25 1.02 -6.95 -0.26
C GLU A 25 1.37 -7.20 -1.74
N PRO A 26 1.27 -6.17 -2.62
CA PRO A 26 1.60 -6.33 -4.03
C PRO A 26 3.07 -6.69 -4.20
N THR A 27 3.39 -7.46 -5.24
CA THR A 27 4.78 -7.66 -5.64
C THR A 27 5.28 -6.46 -6.46
N PRO A 28 6.60 -6.29 -6.63
CA PRO A 28 7.14 -5.23 -7.48
C PRO A 28 6.62 -5.29 -8.93
N ASP A 29 6.40 -6.51 -9.45
CA ASP A 29 5.81 -6.70 -10.78
C ASP A 29 4.35 -6.23 -10.82
N ASP A 30 3.59 -6.46 -9.74
CA ASP A 30 2.21 -5.97 -9.63
C ASP A 30 2.16 -4.44 -9.56
N GLU A 31 3.13 -3.78 -8.90
CA GLU A 31 3.21 -2.31 -8.87
C GLU A 31 3.53 -1.73 -10.25
N ILE A 32 4.42 -2.36 -11.00
CA ILE A 32 4.73 -1.98 -12.39
C ILE A 32 3.47 -2.08 -13.26
N GLU A 33 2.75 -3.20 -13.17
CA GLU A 33 1.51 -3.39 -13.94
C GLU A 33 0.43 -2.39 -13.50
N ALA A 34 0.29 -2.14 -12.20
CA ALA A 34 -0.66 -1.19 -11.68
C ALA A 34 -0.35 0.24 -12.11
N ARG A 35 0.92 0.64 -12.18
CA ARG A 35 1.35 1.94 -12.73
C ARG A 35 0.87 2.12 -14.16
N GLU A 36 1.10 1.11 -15.02
CA GLU A 36 0.64 1.15 -16.42
C GLU A 36 -0.88 1.22 -16.52
N LYS A 37 -1.59 0.44 -15.69
CA LYS A 37 -3.05 0.48 -15.63
C LYS A 37 -3.54 1.87 -15.21
N LEU A 38 -3.01 2.44 -14.12
CA LEU A 38 -3.41 3.76 -13.62
C LEU A 38 -3.17 4.86 -14.67
N LEU A 39 -2.02 4.84 -15.35
CA LEU A 39 -1.73 5.78 -16.45
C LEU A 39 -2.81 5.70 -17.55
N ASN A 40 -3.10 4.50 -18.04
CA ASN A 40 -4.10 4.28 -19.08
C ASN A 40 -5.51 4.69 -18.63
N LYS A 41 -5.89 4.39 -17.39
CA LYS A 41 -7.22 4.73 -16.85
C LYS A 41 -7.37 6.24 -16.63
N ILE A 42 -6.36 6.92 -16.11
CA ILE A 42 -6.41 8.38 -15.91
C ILE A 42 -6.39 9.12 -17.26
N GLN A 43 -5.64 8.64 -18.25
CA GLN A 43 -5.72 9.16 -19.62
C GLN A 43 -7.12 8.94 -20.23
N SER A 44 -7.72 7.78 -19.97
CA SER A 44 -9.09 7.48 -20.42
C SER A 44 -10.11 8.40 -19.75
N LEU A 45 -9.97 8.68 -18.45
CA LEU A 45 -10.82 9.65 -17.73
C LEU A 45 -10.74 11.04 -18.35
N ARG A 46 -9.52 11.49 -18.69
CA ARG A 46 -9.31 12.80 -19.31
C ARG A 46 -10.01 12.91 -20.68
N ALA A 47 -10.14 11.79 -21.39
CA ALA A 47 -10.82 11.75 -22.69
C ALA A 47 -12.35 11.73 -22.58
N VAL A 48 -12.91 11.52 -21.38
CA VAL A 48 -14.35 11.56 -21.15
C VAL A 48 -14.83 13.01 -21.16
N ASN A 49 -15.87 13.30 -21.93
CA ASN A 49 -16.49 14.63 -21.97
C ASN A 49 -17.44 14.80 -20.78
N SER A 50 -16.87 14.97 -19.59
CA SER A 50 -17.62 15.25 -18.35
C SER A 50 -17.18 16.60 -17.76
N PRO A 51 -18.11 17.42 -17.22
CA PRO A 51 -17.75 18.66 -16.53
C PRO A 51 -16.79 18.41 -15.35
N LYS A 52 -16.94 17.27 -14.66
CA LYS A 52 -16.04 16.84 -13.58
C LYS A 52 -14.58 16.69 -14.05
N VAL A 53 -14.38 16.35 -15.32
CA VAL A 53 -13.04 16.26 -15.92
C VAL A 53 -12.46 17.65 -16.13
N GLY A 54 -13.27 18.58 -16.65
CA GLY A 54 -12.88 19.97 -16.89
C GLY A 54 -12.45 20.70 -15.62
N ASP A 55 -13.16 20.47 -14.51
CA ASP A 55 -12.87 21.12 -13.23
C ASP A 55 -11.61 20.55 -12.54
N ASN A 56 -11.15 19.36 -12.94
CA ASN A 56 -10.05 18.63 -12.30
C ASN A 56 -8.87 18.32 -13.26
N VAL A 57 -8.77 19.01 -14.40
CA VAL A 57 -7.71 18.75 -15.41
C VAL A 57 -6.30 18.80 -14.81
N SER A 58 -6.02 19.79 -13.95
CA SER A 58 -4.71 19.93 -13.29
C SER A 58 -4.38 18.74 -12.41
N LEU A 59 -5.36 18.21 -11.67
CA LEU A 59 -5.17 17.04 -10.81
C LEU A 59 -4.82 15.80 -11.65
N PHE A 60 -5.47 15.60 -12.80
CA PHE A 60 -5.12 14.49 -13.69
C PHE A 60 -3.72 14.64 -14.29
N GLU A 61 -3.34 15.85 -14.73
CA GLU A 61 -2.00 16.10 -15.29
C GLU A 61 -0.90 15.90 -14.25
N GLU A 62 -1.06 16.45 -13.05
CA GLU A 62 -0.09 16.25 -11.96
C GLU A 62 0.04 14.78 -11.58
N THR A 63 -1.07 14.06 -11.51
CA THR A 63 -1.06 12.62 -11.18
C THR A 63 -0.37 11.80 -12.26
N LEU A 64 -0.60 12.10 -13.54
CA LEU A 64 0.09 11.42 -14.64
C LEU A 64 1.60 11.67 -14.59
N ILE A 65 2.04 12.91 -14.36
CA ILE A 65 3.47 13.25 -14.25
C ILE A 65 4.11 12.49 -13.09
N LYS A 66 3.42 12.36 -11.96
CA LYS A 66 3.93 11.62 -10.80
C LYS A 66 3.98 10.12 -11.07
N LEU A 67 2.96 9.56 -11.73
CA LEU A 67 2.95 8.15 -12.11
C LEU A 67 4.07 7.82 -13.11
N GLU A 68 4.33 8.68 -14.09
CA GLU A 68 5.42 8.48 -15.05
C GLU A 68 6.81 8.52 -14.39
N LYS A 69 6.96 9.32 -13.33
CA LYS A 69 8.21 9.47 -12.57
C LYS A 69 8.35 8.47 -11.43
N TRP A 70 7.31 7.70 -11.14
CA TRP A 70 7.33 6.77 -10.04
C TRP A 70 8.21 5.57 -10.38
N ASP A 71 9.31 5.45 -9.64
CA ASP A 71 10.20 4.30 -9.69
C ASP A 71 9.70 3.22 -8.71
N THR A 72 8.97 2.26 -9.26
CA THR A 72 8.39 1.11 -8.55
C THR A 72 9.44 0.14 -8.01
N LEU A 73 10.72 0.29 -8.39
CA LEU A 73 11.81 -0.51 -7.86
C LEU A 73 12.50 0.16 -6.66
N GLU A 74 12.33 1.47 -6.51
CA GLU A 74 12.91 2.24 -5.40
C GLU A 74 11.91 2.55 -4.28
N LEU A 75 10.65 2.79 -4.63
CA LEU A 75 9.65 3.27 -3.67
C LEU A 75 8.30 2.57 -3.87
N TRP A 76 7.78 1.94 -2.82
CA TRP A 76 6.45 1.31 -2.85
C TRP A 76 5.35 2.36 -3.02
N PHE A 77 4.21 1.96 -3.57
CA PHE A 77 3.08 2.87 -3.81
C PHE A 77 2.68 3.62 -2.54
N ILE A 78 2.55 2.91 -1.42
CA ILE A 78 2.15 3.46 -0.11
C ILE A 78 3.18 4.44 0.49
N GLU A 79 4.43 4.34 0.06
CA GLU A 79 5.54 5.20 0.53
C GLU A 79 5.69 6.44 -0.35
N SER A 80 5.01 6.48 -1.49
CA SER A 80 5.02 7.59 -2.42
C SER A 80 3.95 8.64 -2.10
N GLU A 81 4.01 9.76 -2.81
CA GLU A 81 2.96 10.78 -2.76
C GLU A 81 1.72 10.38 -3.61
N LEU A 82 1.81 9.34 -4.44
CA LEU A 82 0.74 8.93 -5.36
C LEU A 82 -0.59 8.56 -4.69
N PRO A 83 -0.62 7.87 -3.53
CA PRO A 83 -1.88 7.53 -2.88
C PRO A 83 -2.77 8.75 -2.64
N GLU A 84 -2.19 9.89 -2.25
CA GLU A 84 -2.95 11.11 -2.03
C GLU A 84 -3.57 11.66 -3.32
N TYR A 85 -2.80 11.64 -4.41
CA TYR A 85 -3.26 12.11 -5.72
C TYR A 85 -4.35 11.21 -6.31
N ILE A 86 -4.17 9.90 -6.20
CA ILE A 86 -5.16 8.91 -6.66
C ILE A 86 -6.44 8.99 -5.82
N LYS A 87 -6.31 9.17 -4.49
CA LYS A 87 -7.46 9.37 -3.60
C LYS A 87 -8.26 10.62 -3.94
N LYS A 88 -7.58 11.74 -4.28
CA LYS A 88 -8.26 12.95 -4.76
C LYS A 88 -9.06 12.69 -6.04
N ILE A 89 -8.52 11.90 -6.97
CA ILE A 89 -9.23 11.53 -8.20
C ILE A 89 -10.48 10.69 -7.89
N ILE A 90 -10.36 9.69 -7.02
CA ILE A 90 -11.49 8.84 -6.63
C ILE A 90 -12.61 9.68 -5.98
N ASN A 91 -12.26 10.70 -5.21
CA ASN A 91 -13.22 11.57 -4.53
C ASN A 91 -13.98 12.54 -5.46
N ILE A 92 -13.62 12.65 -6.74
CA ILE A 92 -14.34 13.52 -7.70
C ILE A 92 -15.80 13.06 -7.91
N THR A 93 -16.07 11.76 -7.77
CA THR A 93 -17.43 11.21 -7.91
C THR A 93 -18.25 11.27 -6.63
N GLU A 94 -17.62 11.39 -5.47
CA GLU A 94 -18.29 11.38 -4.18
C GLU A 94 -18.69 12.82 -3.79
N GLU A 95 -19.91 13.25 -4.18
CA GLU A 95 -20.55 14.43 -3.56
C GLU A 95 -20.93 14.12 -2.11
N LEU A 96 -19.95 14.15 -1.19
CA LEU A 96 -20.22 14.05 0.25
C LEU A 96 -19.39 15.09 1.02
N PRO A 97 -19.97 15.65 2.10
CA PRO A 97 -19.59 16.94 2.67
C PRO A 97 -18.13 16.97 3.15
N GLU A 98 -17.55 18.16 3.17
CA GLU A 98 -16.19 18.53 3.63
C GLU A 98 -15.75 17.95 5.01
N ASN A 99 -16.59 17.16 5.67
CA ASN A 99 -16.30 16.46 6.92
C ASN A 99 -15.60 15.09 6.76
N GLN A 100 -15.28 14.63 5.55
CA GLN A 100 -14.43 13.46 5.34
C GLN A 100 -12.96 13.79 5.01
N LEU A 101 -12.57 15.07 5.03
CA LEU A 101 -11.17 15.52 5.01
C LEU A 101 -10.40 15.20 6.32
N LYS A 102 -10.96 14.37 7.21
CA LYS A 102 -10.38 13.98 8.51
C LYS A 102 -10.04 12.51 8.69
N TYR A 103 -10.05 11.70 7.62
CA TYR A 103 -9.42 10.39 7.59
C TYR A 103 -8.61 10.32 6.27
N GLU A 104 -7.29 10.31 6.24
CA GLU A 104 -6.37 9.52 7.06
C GLU A 104 -4.96 9.92 6.60
N TYR A 105 -4.46 11.06 7.09
CA TYR A 105 -3.02 11.32 7.13
C TYR A 105 -2.73 12.20 8.36
N GLN A 106 -2.89 11.59 9.52
CA GLN A 106 -1.99 11.74 10.67
C GLN A 106 -2.33 10.63 11.69
N GLU A 107 -1.30 9.87 12.07
CA GLU A 107 -1.28 8.93 13.21
C GLU A 107 -2.14 7.66 13.14
N SER A 108 -1.76 6.70 12.28
CA SER A 108 -2.06 5.28 12.49
C SER A 108 -1.26 4.64 13.64
N LEU A 109 -0.88 5.45 14.64
CA LEU A 109 -0.13 5.05 15.84
C LEU A 109 -0.74 5.53 17.17
N THR A 110 -1.77 6.39 17.24
CA THR A 110 -2.18 6.95 18.57
C THR A 110 -3.66 7.24 18.87
N THR A 111 -4.65 7.19 17.96
CA THR A 111 -5.99 7.73 18.33
C THR A 111 -7.25 6.88 18.13
N LYS A 112 -7.19 5.66 17.57
CA LYS A 112 -8.35 4.72 17.57
C LYS A 112 -8.42 3.81 18.82
N LEU A 113 -7.89 4.27 19.94
CA LEU A 113 -7.92 3.60 21.25
C LEU A 113 -8.87 4.27 22.25
N ARG A 114 -9.71 5.23 21.82
CA ARG A 114 -10.37 6.15 22.78
C ARG A 114 -11.89 6.14 22.86
N GLU A 115 -12.60 5.28 22.14
CA GLU A 115 -14.07 5.20 22.29
C GLU A 115 -14.63 3.84 22.75
N ASP A 116 -13.79 2.80 22.86
CA ASP A 116 -14.13 1.55 23.61
C ASP A 116 -13.31 1.41 24.90
N LEU A 117 -12.80 2.54 25.41
CA LEU A 117 -11.98 2.61 26.63
C LEU A 117 -12.83 2.66 27.89
N ASP A 118 -13.74 1.70 28.08
CA ASP A 118 -14.40 1.51 29.39
C ASP A 118 -14.28 0.09 29.96
N THR A 119 -13.88 -0.94 29.21
CA THR A 119 -13.72 -2.29 29.81
C THR A 119 -12.72 -3.18 29.09
N ALA A 120 -11.41 -2.91 29.18
CA ALA A 120 -10.35 -3.92 29.24
C ALA A 120 -8.98 -3.24 29.13
N SER A 121 -8.26 -3.12 30.24
CA SER A 121 -6.86 -2.71 30.26
C SER A 121 -6.01 -3.82 29.64
N VAL A 122 -5.77 -3.74 28.33
CA VAL A 122 -4.76 -4.56 27.65
C VAL A 122 -3.44 -3.82 27.77
N ASP A 123 -2.53 -4.37 28.56
CA ASP A 123 -1.24 -3.80 28.89
C ASP A 123 -0.28 -3.99 27.69
N ILE A 124 -0.09 -2.92 26.92
CA ILE A 124 0.66 -2.94 25.65
C ILE A 124 2.12 -3.35 25.87
N ASP A 125 2.70 -3.02 27.03
CA ASP A 125 4.07 -3.40 27.39
C ASP A 125 4.23 -4.92 27.45
N GLN A 126 3.22 -5.66 27.94
CA GLN A 126 3.25 -7.13 27.96
C GLN A 126 3.19 -7.75 26.55
N ILE A 127 2.55 -7.07 25.60
CA ILE A 127 2.48 -7.53 24.21
C ILE A 127 3.83 -7.31 23.53
N VAL A 128 4.45 -6.15 23.73
CA VAL A 128 5.78 -5.83 23.17
C VAL A 128 6.85 -6.77 23.72
N ASP A 129 6.82 -7.05 25.02
CA ASP A 129 7.76 -8.00 25.65
C ASP A 129 7.57 -9.42 25.09
N LYS A 130 6.32 -9.87 24.96
CA LYS A 130 6.01 -11.21 24.45
C LYS A 130 6.38 -11.39 22.98
N VAL A 131 6.20 -10.34 22.16
CA VAL A 131 6.60 -10.34 20.75
C VAL A 131 8.13 -10.29 20.64
N SER A 132 8.79 -9.48 21.46
CA SER A 132 10.26 -9.39 21.49
C SER A 132 10.90 -10.71 21.93
N ASP A 133 10.35 -11.37 22.95
CA ASP A 133 10.82 -12.68 23.41
C ASP A 133 10.61 -13.77 22.34
N LYS A 134 9.49 -13.71 21.60
CA LYS A 134 9.23 -14.64 20.49
C LYS A 134 10.23 -14.44 19.35
N PHE A 135 10.48 -13.21 18.93
CA PHE A 135 11.48 -12.92 17.90
C PHE A 135 12.88 -13.32 18.35
N LYS A 136 13.22 -13.12 19.62
CA LYS A 136 14.52 -13.54 20.16
C LYS A 136 14.68 -15.07 20.13
N GLY A 137 13.63 -15.82 20.46
CA GLY A 137 13.60 -17.27 20.34
C GLY A 137 13.77 -17.75 18.90
N GLU A 138 13.01 -17.17 17.97
CA GLU A 138 13.11 -17.53 16.54
C GLU A 138 14.51 -17.21 15.96
N ILE A 139 15.15 -16.13 16.41
CA ILE A 139 16.54 -15.80 16.03
C ILE A 139 17.55 -16.79 16.62
N GLU A 140 17.34 -17.27 17.86
CA GLU A 140 18.20 -18.29 18.47
C GLU A 140 18.05 -19.65 17.77
N ASP A 141 16.84 -20.04 17.41
CA ASP A 141 16.57 -21.27 16.66
C ASP A 141 17.23 -21.25 15.27
N LEU A 142 17.11 -20.12 14.54
CA LEU A 142 17.78 -19.94 13.25
C LEU A 142 19.30 -19.99 13.35
N LYS A 143 19.88 -19.43 14.43
CA LYS A 143 21.32 -19.55 14.67
C LYS A 143 21.74 -20.99 14.89
N HIS A 144 20.96 -21.74 15.66
CA HIS A 144 21.24 -23.15 15.92
C HIS A 144 21.18 -23.99 14.64
N GLU A 145 20.20 -23.72 13.77
CA GLU A 145 20.07 -24.39 12.49
C GLU A 145 21.23 -24.08 11.55
N ILE A 146 21.68 -22.82 11.48
CA ILE A 146 22.86 -22.41 10.70
C ILE A 146 24.12 -23.11 11.22
N ASP A 147 24.33 -23.18 12.52
CA ASP A 147 25.48 -23.85 13.10
C ASP A 147 25.45 -25.36 12.85
N GLY A 148 24.27 -25.99 12.91
CA GLY A 148 24.07 -27.40 12.55
C GLY A 148 24.41 -27.67 11.08
N LEU A 149 23.91 -26.84 10.16
CA LEU A 149 24.18 -26.95 8.72
C LEU A 149 25.67 -26.74 8.40
N LYS A 150 26.36 -25.83 9.08
CA LYS A 150 27.81 -25.65 8.94
C LYS A 150 28.57 -26.91 9.37
N LEU A 151 28.17 -27.51 10.49
CA LEU A 151 28.81 -28.71 11.02
C LEU A 151 28.57 -29.94 10.12
N GLU A 152 27.40 -30.03 9.48
CA GLU A 152 27.13 -31.04 8.45
C GLU A 152 27.95 -30.82 7.18
N LEU A 153 28.12 -29.57 6.75
CA LEU A 153 28.97 -29.23 5.60
C LEU A 153 30.44 -29.57 5.87
N GLU A 154 30.96 -29.22 7.04
CA GLU A 154 32.34 -29.56 7.43
C GLU A 154 32.56 -31.09 7.47
N LYS A 155 31.61 -31.85 8.03
CA LYS A 155 31.68 -33.32 8.01
C LYS A 155 31.65 -33.89 6.59
N LYS A 156 30.79 -33.35 5.71
CA LYS A 156 30.74 -33.77 4.30
C LYS A 156 32.05 -33.46 3.57
N ASP A 157 32.63 -32.28 3.81
CA ASP A 157 33.90 -31.88 3.21
C ASP A 157 35.09 -32.72 3.72
N GLU A 158 35.09 -33.14 4.99
CA GLU A 158 36.09 -34.08 5.52
C GLU A 158 35.93 -35.49 4.94
N THR A 159 34.69 -35.94 4.73
CA THR A 159 34.41 -37.26 4.12
C THR A 159 34.80 -37.30 2.64
N LEU A 160 34.77 -36.17 1.94
CA LEU A 160 35.22 -36.04 0.55
C LEU A 160 36.75 -35.88 0.39
N LYS A 161 37.47 -35.62 1.49
CA LYS A 161 38.94 -35.46 1.52
C LYS A 161 39.70 -36.74 1.93
N GLN A 162 38.99 -37.80 2.33
CA GLN A 162 39.53 -39.16 2.51
C GLN A 162 39.38 -39.99 1.24
#